data_AF-A0A7L0UQ09-F1
#
_entry.id   AF-A0A7L0UQ09-F1
#
_cell.length_a   1.000
_cell.length_b   1.000
_cell.length_c   1.000
_cell.angle_alpha   90.00
_cell.angle_beta   90.00
_cell.angle_gamma   90.00
#
_symmetry.space_group_name_H-M   'P 1'
#
loop_
_entity.id
_entity.type
_entity.pdbx_description
1 polymer ?
#
loop_
_entity_poly.entity_id
_entity_poly.type
_entity_poly.pdbx_seq_one_letter_code
_entity_poly.pdbx_strand_id
1 'polypeptide(L)'
;MPASVITPPGFTLHDGVRDACDRIIQLLLLNLQKLVYNRPSLNLSDSFPRPVPFLDALRSHVRELCVETLRLERKRFLWQHQLLSLLAVYSAPHCATDALFFFLTLAKTPEELALATQLYAVLSSCLVDLLPATVKTCVCQIQAGRLPESQIIQLFRNLAAVL
;
A
#
# COMPACT_ATOMS: atom_id res chain seq x y z
N MET A 1 23.49 -21.18 -42.45
CA MET A 1 23.91 -20.93 -41.06
C MET A 1 24.90 -19.78 -41.06
N PRO A 2 24.59 -18.67 -40.35
CA PRO A 2 25.57 -18.23 -39.36
C PRO A 2 24.97 -17.65 -38.05
N ALA A 3 25.81 -17.73 -37.01
CA ALA A 3 25.89 -16.92 -35.80
C ALA A 3 24.72 -16.98 -34.79
N SER A 4 24.73 -18.07 -34.02
CA SER A 4 24.22 -18.09 -32.65
C SER A 4 24.85 -16.95 -31.84
N VAL A 5 24.08 -15.89 -31.59
CA VAL A 5 24.42 -14.82 -30.66
C VAL A 5 24.34 -15.42 -29.25
N ILE A 6 25.50 -15.84 -28.75
CA ILE A 6 25.70 -16.24 -27.36
C ILE A 6 25.61 -14.97 -26.53
N THR A 7 24.47 -14.72 -25.91
CA THR A 7 24.37 -13.76 -24.80
C THR A 7 25.25 -14.27 -23.65
N PRO A 8 26.27 -13.51 -23.22
CA PRO A 8 27.10 -13.91 -22.08
C PRO A 8 26.27 -13.92 -20.78
N PRO A 9 26.53 -14.84 -19.84
CA PRO A 9 25.80 -14.95 -18.59
C PRO A 9 26.30 -13.85 -17.65
N GLY A 10 25.64 -12.69 -17.69
CA GLY A 10 26.04 -11.55 -16.88
C GLY A 10 25.22 -10.28 -17.13
N PHE A 11 23.95 -10.39 -17.53
CA PHE A 11 23.07 -9.23 -17.62
C PHE A 11 22.75 -8.71 -16.22
N THR A 12 23.68 -7.94 -15.67
CA THR A 12 23.30 -6.79 -14.86
C THR A 12 22.35 -5.97 -15.73
N LEU A 13 21.05 -5.99 -15.41
CA LEU A 13 20.08 -5.11 -16.08
C LEU A 13 20.70 -3.70 -16.09
N HIS A 14 21.02 -3.19 -17.28
CA HIS A 14 21.64 -1.88 -17.47
C HIS A 14 20.93 -0.87 -16.56
N ASP A 15 21.67 -0.13 -15.73
CA ASP A 15 21.06 0.79 -14.77
C ASP A 15 20.10 1.78 -15.44
N GLY A 16 20.35 2.13 -16.70
CA GLY A 16 19.42 2.93 -17.50
C GLY A 16 18.05 2.30 -17.76
N VAL A 17 17.94 0.97 -17.87
CA VAL A 17 16.65 0.27 -17.99
C VAL A 17 15.90 0.34 -16.67
N ARG A 18 16.60 0.14 -15.54
CA ARG A 18 15.99 0.23 -14.21
C ARG A 18 15.48 1.65 -13.92
N ASP A 19 16.27 2.67 -14.24
CA ASP A 19 15.87 4.06 -14.08
C ASP A 19 14.69 4.43 -15.00
N ALA A 20 14.65 3.90 -16.23
CA ALA A 20 13.51 4.08 -17.12
C ALA A 20 12.24 3.43 -16.56
N CYS A 21 12.34 2.20 -16.04
CA CYS A 21 11.23 1.53 -15.36
C CYS A 21 10.75 2.33 -14.14
N ASP A 22 11.66 2.84 -13.30
CA ASP A 22 11.30 3.68 -12.15
C ASP A 22 10.53 4.94 -12.59
N ARG A 23 10.96 5.61 -13.66
CA ARG A 23 10.23 6.77 -14.22
C ARG A 23 8.86 6.39 -14.77
N ILE A 24 8.75 5.26 -15.47
CA ILE A 24 7.46 4.76 -15.97
C ILE A 24 6.51 4.50 -14.79
N ILE A 25 6.98 3.83 -13.74
CA ILE A 25 6.20 3.57 -12.53
C ILE A 25 5.74 4.89 -11.89
N GLN A 26 6.62 5.89 -11.76
CA GLN A 26 6.26 7.20 -11.22
C GLN A 26 5.17 7.89 -12.06
N LEU A 27 5.27 7.85 -13.40
CA LEU A 27 4.25 8.43 -14.27
C LEU A 27 2.91 7.69 -14.15
N LEU A 28 2.93 6.36 -14.05
CA LEU A 28 1.74 5.55 -13.83
C LEU A 28 1.07 5.87 -12.49
N LEU A 29 1.85 5.98 -11.41
CA LEU A 29 1.34 6.35 -10.08
C LEU A 29 0.79 7.77 -10.07
N LEU A 30 1.43 8.72 -10.74
CA LEU A 30 0.92 10.07 -10.89
C LEU A 30 -0.40 10.10 -11.64
N ASN A 31 -0.54 9.27 -12.68
CA ASN A 31 -1.80 9.15 -13.40
C ASN A 31 -2.91 8.56 -12.51
N LEU A 32 -2.60 7.48 -11.76
CA LEU A 32 -3.54 6.92 -10.79
C LEU A 32 -3.93 7.92 -9.71
N GLN A 33 -2.98 8.72 -9.22
CA GLN A 33 -3.23 9.80 -8.27
C GLN A 33 -4.26 10.79 -8.82
N LYS A 34 -4.09 11.23 -10.07
CA LYS A 34 -5.09 12.10 -10.72
C LYS A 34 -6.46 11.43 -10.81
N LEU A 35 -6.52 10.15 -11.14
CA LEU A 35 -7.79 9.41 -11.22
C LEU A 35 -8.48 9.24 -9.87
N VAL A 36 -7.73 9.06 -8.79
CA VAL A 36 -8.26 8.85 -7.43
C VAL A 36 -8.67 10.18 -6.78
N TYR A 37 -7.84 11.22 -6.87
CA TYR A 37 -8.09 12.48 -6.17
C TYR A 37 -8.91 13.51 -6.96
N ASN A 38 -8.90 13.49 -8.30
CA ASN A 38 -9.78 14.36 -9.10
C ASN A 38 -11.16 13.72 -9.35
N ARG A 39 -11.52 12.71 -8.56
CA ARG A 39 -12.85 12.12 -8.59
C ARG A 39 -13.83 13.22 -8.15
N PRO A 40 -14.80 13.64 -8.97
CA PRO A 40 -15.75 14.67 -8.56
C PRO A 40 -16.40 14.19 -7.27
N SER A 41 -16.38 15.05 -6.24
CA SER A 41 -16.96 14.70 -4.94
C SER A 41 -18.42 14.30 -5.16
N LEU A 42 -18.88 13.34 -4.36
CA LEU A 42 -20.25 12.79 -4.34
C LEU A 42 -21.36 13.85 -4.15
N ASN A 43 -21.02 15.14 -4.14
CA ASN A 43 -21.89 16.23 -3.71
C ASN A 43 -22.43 17.10 -4.85
N LEU A 44 -22.06 16.90 -6.13
CA LEU A 44 -22.53 17.81 -7.21
C LEU A 44 -22.99 17.18 -8.53
N SER A 45 -22.98 15.86 -8.73
CA SER A 45 -23.78 15.21 -9.78
C SER A 45 -23.74 13.69 -9.61
N ASP A 46 -24.82 13.01 -10.00
CA ASP A 46 -25.03 11.54 -10.05
C ASP A 46 -24.02 10.76 -10.93
N SER A 47 -22.81 11.25 -11.12
CA SER A 47 -21.77 10.51 -11.81
C SER A 47 -21.21 9.44 -10.88
N PHE A 48 -21.61 8.19 -11.10
CA PHE A 48 -20.93 7.04 -10.52
C PHE A 48 -19.44 7.18 -10.75
N PRO A 49 -18.66 7.13 -9.68
CA PRO A 49 -17.32 7.63 -9.81
C PRO A 49 -16.48 6.57 -10.55
N ARG A 50 -15.83 6.98 -11.65
CA ARG A 50 -15.33 6.07 -12.70
C ARG A 50 -14.50 4.92 -12.11
N PRO A 51 -14.84 3.65 -12.42
CA PRO A 51 -14.08 2.52 -11.92
C PRO A 51 -12.65 2.56 -12.49
N VAL A 52 -11.68 2.18 -11.67
CA VAL A 52 -10.30 2.01 -12.08
C VAL A 52 -10.00 0.51 -11.98
N PRO A 53 -10.18 -0.26 -13.07
CA PRO A 53 -10.13 -1.73 -13.03
C PRO A 53 -8.85 -2.29 -12.42
N PHE A 54 -7.73 -1.59 -12.63
CA PHE A 54 -6.45 -1.92 -12.02
C PHE A 54 -6.51 -1.89 -10.47
N LEU A 55 -7.08 -0.83 -9.89
CA LEU A 55 -7.22 -0.74 -8.44
C LEU A 55 -8.27 -1.72 -7.92
N ASP A 56 -9.37 -1.93 -8.66
CA ASP A 56 -10.38 -2.92 -8.29
C ASP A 56 -9.81 -4.34 -8.19
N ALA A 57 -8.97 -4.74 -9.15
CA ALA A 57 -8.28 -6.04 -9.12
C ALA A 57 -7.28 -6.13 -7.95
N LEU A 58 -6.61 -5.02 -7.61
CA LEU A 58 -5.60 -4.98 -6.56
C LEU A 58 -6.19 -5.07 -5.14
N ARG A 59 -7.47 -4.73 -4.94
CA ARG A 59 -8.15 -4.76 -3.63
C ARG A 59 -8.04 -6.11 -2.91
N SER A 60 -8.09 -7.22 -3.64
CA SER A 60 -8.00 -8.57 -3.06
C SER A 60 -6.58 -8.92 -2.56
N HIS A 61 -5.57 -8.14 -2.96
CA HIS A 61 -4.16 -8.39 -2.70
C HIS A 61 -3.54 -7.38 -1.71
N VAL A 62 -4.36 -6.61 -0.97
CA VAL A 62 -3.90 -5.57 -0.02
C VAL A 62 -2.92 -6.14 1.00
N ARG A 63 -3.21 -7.32 1.55
CA ARG A 63 -2.33 -7.98 2.53
C ARG A 63 -0.96 -8.29 1.94
N GLU A 64 -0.92 -8.85 0.73
CA GLU A 64 0.33 -9.19 0.04
C GLU A 64 1.12 -7.92 -0.28
N LEU A 65 0.43 -6.88 -0.76
CA LEU A 65 1.05 -5.59 -1.01
C LEU A 65 1.66 -4.98 0.26
N CYS A 66 0.97 -5.08 1.40
CA CYS A 66 1.51 -4.65 2.68
C CYS A 66 2.77 -5.45 3.05
N VAL A 67 2.75 -6.78 2.95
CA VAL A 67 3.91 -7.63 3.24
C VAL A 67 5.11 -7.28 2.36
N GLU A 68 4.88 -7.12 1.06
CA GLU A 68 5.96 -6.77 0.12
C GLU A 68 6.51 -5.36 0.39
N THR A 69 5.64 -4.41 0.76
CA THR A 69 6.07 -3.04 1.11
C THR A 69 6.96 -3.05 2.35
N LEU A 70 6.65 -3.88 3.34
CA LEU A 70 7.45 -4.02 4.57
C LEU A 70 8.80 -4.71 4.35
N ARG A 71 9.09 -5.31 3.19
CA ARG A 71 10.43 -5.86 2.92
C ARG A 71 11.50 -4.80 2.72
N LEU A 72 11.12 -3.55 2.52
CA LEU A 72 12.03 -2.40 2.34
C LEU A 72 13.09 -2.63 1.24
N GLU A 73 12.72 -3.35 0.17
CA GLU A 73 13.64 -3.69 -0.92
C GLU A 73 13.99 -2.45 -1.76
N ARG A 74 15.19 -1.88 -1.55
CA ARG A 74 15.74 -0.76 -2.33
C ARG A 74 14.76 0.42 -2.43
N LYS A 75 14.28 0.76 -3.64
CA LYS A 75 13.30 1.83 -3.90
C LYS A 75 11.90 1.27 -4.13
N ARG A 76 11.74 -0.06 -4.10
CA ARG A 76 10.49 -0.74 -4.44
C ARG A 76 9.37 -0.38 -3.48
N PHE A 77 9.70 -0.39 -2.19
CA PHE A 77 8.74 -0.08 -1.14
C PHE A 77 8.13 1.33 -1.27
N LEU A 78 8.88 2.30 -1.83
CA LEU A 78 8.40 3.67 -1.99
C LEU A 78 7.18 3.74 -2.93
N TRP A 79 7.29 3.11 -4.10
CA TRP A 79 6.20 3.12 -5.07
C TRP A 79 5.06 2.18 -4.65
N GLN A 80 5.36 1.08 -3.95
CA GLN A 80 4.34 0.19 -3.38
C GLN A 80 3.53 0.88 -2.27
N HIS A 81 4.20 1.65 -1.41
CA HIS A 81 3.56 2.43 -0.36
C HIS A 81 2.67 3.53 -0.94
N GLN A 82 3.12 4.23 -1.98
CA GLN A 82 2.31 5.19 -2.71
C GLN A 82 1.10 4.51 -3.37
N LEU A 83 1.28 3.36 -4.02
CA LEU A 83 0.20 2.58 -4.61
C LEU A 83 -0.84 2.14 -3.56
N LEU A 84 -0.37 1.66 -2.40
CA LEU A 84 -1.21 1.26 -1.28
C LEU A 84 -2.02 2.45 -0.75
N SER A 85 -1.41 3.63 -0.64
CA SER A 85 -2.09 4.87 -0.25
C SER A 85 -3.22 5.21 -1.23
N LEU A 86 -2.95 5.16 -2.54
CA LEU A 86 -3.95 5.41 -3.58
C LEU A 86 -5.09 4.38 -3.54
N LEU A 87 -4.76 3.11 -3.36
CA LEU A 87 -5.73 2.02 -3.25
C LEU A 87 -6.63 2.18 -2.01
N ALA A 88 -6.04 2.57 -0.89
CA ALA A 88 -6.73 2.81 0.38
C ALA A 88 -7.72 3.99 0.27
N VAL A 89 -7.34 5.09 -0.39
CA VAL A 89 -8.26 6.22 -0.65
C VAL A 89 -9.37 5.81 -1.63
N TYR A 90 -9.02 5.13 -2.71
CA TYR A 90 -9.99 4.69 -3.73
C TYR A 90 -11.03 3.70 -3.19
N SER A 91 -10.65 2.90 -2.20
CA SER A 91 -11.46 1.80 -1.66
C SER A 91 -11.83 2.02 -0.19
N ALA A 92 -11.79 3.28 0.25
CA ALA A 92 -12.17 3.68 1.60
C ALA A 92 -13.66 3.38 1.88
N PRO A 93 -14.02 3.09 3.14
CA PRO A 93 -13.17 3.12 4.33
C PRO A 93 -12.41 1.81 4.62
N HIS A 94 -12.89 0.67 4.13
CA HIS A 94 -12.41 -0.65 4.56
C HIS A 94 -10.93 -0.92 4.21
N CYS A 95 -10.51 -0.56 2.98
CA CYS A 95 -9.13 -0.82 2.56
C CYS A 95 -8.10 0.01 3.35
N ALA A 96 -8.48 1.20 3.80
CA ALA A 96 -7.62 2.07 4.58
C ALA A 96 -7.37 1.49 5.98
N THR A 97 -8.42 1.01 6.65
CA THR A 97 -8.31 0.37 7.96
C THR A 97 -7.58 -0.97 7.88
N ASP A 98 -7.81 -1.75 6.83
CA ASP A 98 -7.13 -3.04 6.62
C ASP A 98 -5.63 -2.85 6.36
N ALA A 99 -5.24 -1.88 5.54
CA ALA A 99 -3.83 -1.58 5.26
C ALA A 99 -3.08 -1.13 6.53
N LEU A 100 -3.66 -0.22 7.33
CA LEU A 100 -3.08 0.19 8.61
C LEU A 100 -3.00 -0.97 9.59
N PHE A 101 -4.05 -1.78 9.67
CA PHE A 101 -4.06 -2.99 10.49
C PHE A 101 -2.93 -3.95 10.10
N PHE A 102 -2.73 -4.23 8.81
CA PHE A 102 -1.65 -5.11 8.37
C PHE A 102 -0.27 -4.55 8.68
N PHE A 103 -0.01 -3.25 8.47
CA PHE A 103 1.25 -2.65 8.85
C PHE A 103 1.50 -2.71 10.35
N LEU A 104 0.52 -2.35 11.18
CA LEU A 104 0.65 -2.43 12.64
C LEU A 104 0.84 -3.86 13.15
N THR A 105 0.28 -4.86 12.47
CA THR A 105 0.38 -6.27 12.88
C THR A 105 1.68 -6.92 12.43
N LEU A 106 2.23 -6.49 11.28
CA LEU A 106 3.34 -7.17 10.61
C LEU A 106 4.69 -6.46 10.75
N ALA A 107 4.71 -5.16 11.05
CA ALA A 107 5.95 -4.40 11.23
C ALA A 107 6.75 -4.93 12.43
N LYS A 108 8.03 -5.25 12.20
CA LYS A 108 8.98 -5.77 13.18
C LYS A 108 10.06 -4.76 13.55
N THR A 109 10.34 -3.81 12.67
CA THR A 109 11.37 -2.79 12.84
C THR A 109 10.76 -1.39 12.94
N PRO A 110 11.46 -0.40 13.52
CA PRO A 110 10.98 0.98 13.57
C PRO A 110 10.84 1.59 12.16
N GLU A 111 11.67 1.21 11.19
CA GLU A 111 11.57 1.67 9.81
C GLU A 111 10.29 1.17 9.14
N GLU A 112 9.94 -0.10 9.38
CA GLU A 112 8.67 -0.69 8.93
C GLU A 112 7.47 0.01 9.58
N LEU A 113 7.57 0.31 10.88
CA LEU A 113 6.51 1.01 11.62
C LEU A 113 6.35 2.46 11.15
N ALA A 114 7.43 3.12 10.73
CA ALA A 114 7.38 4.46 10.14
C ALA A 114 6.55 4.50 8.84
N LEU A 115 6.46 3.40 8.09
CA LEU A 115 5.57 3.33 6.93
C LEU A 115 4.09 3.38 7.34
N ALA A 116 3.74 2.84 8.51
CA ALA A 116 2.37 2.92 9.04
C ALA A 116 2.00 4.37 9.39
N THR A 117 2.90 5.11 10.04
CA THR A 117 2.67 6.51 10.40
C THR A 117 2.62 7.42 9.18
N GLN A 118 3.49 7.17 8.18
CA GLN A 118 3.45 7.88 6.89
C GLN A 118 2.15 7.60 6.13
N LEU A 119 1.69 6.34 6.09
CA LEU A 119 0.42 5.98 5.47
C LEU A 119 -0.74 6.68 6.17
N TYR A 120 -0.76 6.64 7.51
CA TYR A 120 -1.78 7.32 8.30
C TYR A 120 -1.84 8.82 7.99
N ALA A 121 -0.70 9.51 7.95
CA ALA A 121 -0.65 10.96 7.69
C ALA A 121 -1.26 11.33 6.32
N VAL A 122 -1.01 10.53 5.29
CA VAL A 122 -1.62 10.72 3.97
C VAL A 122 -3.11 10.46 4.04
N LEU A 123 -3.54 9.34 4.63
CA LEU A 123 -4.94 8.94 4.66
C LEU A 123 -5.80 9.85 5.53
N SER A 124 -5.29 10.32 6.67
CA SER A 124 -6.01 11.22 7.59
C SER A 124 -6.30 12.59 7.00
N SER A 125 -5.54 13.00 5.96
CA SER A 125 -5.84 14.23 5.21
C SER A 125 -7.09 14.09 4.31
N CYS A 126 -7.48 12.86 3.98
CA CYS A 126 -8.53 12.55 3.01
C CYS A 126 -9.74 11.84 3.64
N LEU A 127 -9.54 11.18 4.78
CA LEU A 127 -10.53 10.33 5.45
C LEU A 127 -10.77 10.82 6.88
N VAL A 128 -12.03 10.86 7.28
CA VAL A 128 -12.46 11.19 8.65
C VAL A 128 -12.55 9.90 9.48
N ASP A 129 -12.32 10.00 10.79
CA ASP A 129 -12.45 8.89 11.76
C ASP A 129 -11.61 7.64 11.45
N LEU A 130 -10.50 7.81 10.73
CA LEU A 130 -9.63 6.71 10.32
C LEU A 130 -9.06 5.94 11.51
N LEU A 131 -8.60 6.63 12.56
CA LEU A 131 -7.99 6.00 13.72
C LEU A 131 -9.03 5.20 14.54
N PRO A 132 -10.20 5.76 14.93
CA PRO A 132 -11.28 4.97 15.54
C PRO A 132 -11.69 3.75 14.71
N ALA A 133 -11.81 3.88 13.39
CA ALA A 133 -12.18 2.79 12.50
C ALA A 133 -11.09 1.70 12.42
N THR A 134 -9.82 2.10 12.45
CA THR A 134 -8.67 1.17 12.47
C THR A 134 -8.63 0.41 13.80
N VAL A 135 -8.80 1.09 14.94
CA VAL A 135 -8.88 0.44 16.26
C VAL A 135 -10.02 -0.56 16.31
N LYS A 136 -11.21 -0.20 15.80
CA LYS A 136 -12.34 -1.12 15.70
C LYS A 136 -11.99 -2.36 14.87
N THR A 137 -11.31 -2.17 13.74
CA THR A 137 -10.85 -3.27 12.88
C THR A 137 -9.87 -4.17 13.62
N CYS A 138 -8.86 -3.63 14.31
CA CYS A 138 -7.93 -4.38 15.15
C CYS A 138 -8.68 -5.24 16.18
N VAL A 139 -9.60 -4.64 16.94
CA VAL A 139 -10.38 -5.34 17.98
C VAL A 139 -11.23 -6.45 17.37
N CYS A 140 -11.93 -6.20 16.26
CA CYS A 140 -12.72 -7.22 15.58
C CYS A 140 -11.86 -8.40 15.09
N GLN A 141 -10.65 -8.16 14.58
CA GLN A 141 -9.76 -9.22 14.11
C GLN A 141 -9.18 -10.06 15.26
N ILE A 142 -8.90 -9.43 16.40
CA ILE A 142 -8.50 -10.12 17.64
C ILE A 142 -9.65 -10.99 18.15
N GLN A 143 -10.86 -10.43 18.26
CA GLN A 143 -12.04 -11.15 18.74
C GLN A 143 -12.45 -12.30 17.81
N ALA A 144 -12.25 -12.14 16.51
CA ALA A 144 -12.53 -13.19 15.52
C ALA A 144 -11.53 -14.36 15.58
N GLY A 145 -10.48 -14.30 16.42
CA GLY A 145 -9.45 -15.34 16.53
C GLY A 145 -8.65 -15.54 15.25
N ARG A 146 -8.60 -14.53 14.37
CA ARG A 146 -7.94 -14.60 13.06
C ARG A 146 -6.44 -14.36 13.10
N LEU A 147 -5.95 -13.84 14.23
CA LEU A 147 -4.54 -13.52 14.43
C LEU A 147 -3.86 -14.54 15.34
N PRO A 148 -2.67 -15.05 14.98
CA PRO A 148 -1.84 -15.80 15.91
C PRO A 148 -1.37 -14.90 17.06
N GLU A 149 -1.13 -15.49 18.22
CA GLU A 149 -0.74 -14.77 19.45
C GLU A 149 0.49 -13.88 19.25
N SER A 150 1.48 -14.33 18.48
CA SER A 150 2.68 -13.55 18.14
C SER A 150 2.36 -12.23 17.41
N GLN A 151 1.36 -12.24 16.54
CA GLN A 151 0.90 -11.05 15.82
C GLN A 151 0.08 -10.11 16.72
N ILE A 152 -0.65 -10.66 17.69
CA ILE A 152 -1.38 -9.85 18.69
C ILE A 152 -0.39 -9.09 19.58
N ILE A 153 0.66 -9.77 20.07
CA ILE A 153 1.73 -9.15 20.87
C ILE A 153 2.42 -8.05 20.04
N GLN A 154 2.76 -8.34 18.78
CA GLN A 154 3.38 -7.36 17.89
C GLN A 154 2.49 -6.14 17.65
N LEU A 155 1.19 -6.37 17.42
CA LEU A 155 0.21 -5.30 17.24
C LEU A 155 0.15 -4.38 18.46
N PHE A 156 0.05 -4.94 19.68
CA PHE A 156 0.04 -4.12 20.90
C PHE A 156 1.35 -3.36 21.11
N ARG A 157 2.50 -3.99 20.84
CA ARG A 157 3.81 -3.33 20.91
C ARG A 157 3.90 -2.17 19.94
N ASN A 158 3.45 -2.36 18.70
CA ASN A 158 3.48 -1.33 17.67
C ASN A 158 2.48 -0.21 17.97
N LEU A 159 1.29 -0.51 18.48
CA LEU A 159 0.35 0.50 18.96
C LEU A 159 0.95 1.33 20.09
N ALA A 160 1.58 0.69 21.09
CA ALA A 160 2.23 1.40 22.19
C ALA A 160 3.41 2.29 21.75
N ALA A 161 4.06 1.98 20.62
CA ALA A 161 5.15 2.77 20.07
C ALA A 161 4.70 3.95 19.19
N VAL A 162 3.44 3.94 18.74
CA VAL A 162 2.87 4.99 17.87
C VAL A 162 1.93 5.94 18.64
N LEU A 163 1.43 5.51 19.80
CA LEU A 163 0.72 6.34 20.78
C LEU A 163 1.67 7.30 21.50
#